data_AF-A0A0N0GM92-F1
#
_entry.id   AF-A0A0N0GM92-F1
#
_cell.length_a   1.000
_cell.length_b   1.000
_cell.length_c   1.000
_cell.angle_alpha   90.00
_cell.angle_beta   90.00
_cell.angle_gamma   90.00
#
_symmetry.space_group_name_H-M   'P 1'
#
loop_
_entity.id
_entity.type
_entity.pdbx_description
1 polymer ?
#
loop_
_entity_poly.entity_id
_entity_poly.type
_entity_poly.pdbx_seq_one_letter_code
_entity_poly.pdbx_strand_id
1 'polypeptide(L)'
;MNLIQQLRIAFSARLRPEALQDSIELEEWEQKNLAHIGRFPWTELTAEDWEKYSDVISWLSPAAFCYYLPSLIKVSVEENLPNLIAVASIVMMLDRSPRTDWWDDFFRKRWTLLSMRECEVVQGWLFWIASCPESAYPDDSLERSLATVDLLISLIN
;
A
#
# COMPACT_ATOMS: atom_id res chain seq x y z
N MET A 1 -8.55 -19.87 1.84
CA MET A 1 -8.93 -18.68 1.06
C MET A 1 -7.64 -18.12 0.46
N ASN A 2 -7.61 -17.77 -0.82
CA ASN A 2 -6.39 -17.20 -1.41
C ASN A 2 -6.26 -15.69 -1.05
N LEU A 3 -5.07 -15.13 -1.24
CA LEU A 3 -4.76 -13.73 -0.89
C LEU A 3 -5.71 -12.73 -1.56
N ILE A 4 -6.01 -12.91 -2.85
CA ILE A 4 -6.91 -12.02 -3.60
C ILE A 4 -8.34 -12.04 -3.05
N GLN A 5 -8.85 -13.21 -2.63
CA GLN A 5 -10.16 -13.32 -1.99
C GLN A 5 -10.18 -12.60 -0.64
N GLN A 6 -9.14 -12.76 0.18
CA GLN A 6 -9.01 -12.05 1.46
C GLN A 6 -8.97 -10.53 1.25
N LEU A 7 -8.18 -10.07 0.28
CA LEU A 7 -8.07 -8.67 -0.10
C LEU A 7 -9.43 -8.08 -0.48
N ARG A 8 -10.17 -8.75 -1.38
CA ARG A 8 -11.49 -8.28 -1.81
C ARG A 8 -12.47 -8.15 -0.65
N ILE A 9 -12.43 -9.07 0.32
CA ILE A 9 -13.30 -9.04 1.50
C ILE A 9 -12.86 -7.94 2.48
N ALA A 10 -11.56 -7.83 2.77
CA ALA A 10 -11.04 -6.88 3.75
C ALA A 10 -11.29 -5.43 3.33
N PHE A 11 -11.15 -5.13 2.03
CA PHE A 11 -11.29 -3.78 1.49
C PHE A 11 -12.69 -3.50 0.88
N SER A 12 -13.66 -4.43 0.94
CA SER A 12 -14.96 -4.26 0.27
C SER A 12 -15.79 -3.08 0.80
N ALA A 13 -15.59 -2.72 2.07
CA ALA A 13 -16.33 -1.65 2.73
C ALA A 13 -15.70 -0.26 2.54
N ARG A 14 -14.51 -0.17 1.90
CA ARG A 14 -13.83 1.11 1.69
C ARG A 14 -14.60 1.94 0.67
N LEU A 15 -15.01 3.13 1.09
CA LEU A 15 -15.59 4.12 0.22
C LEU A 15 -14.49 4.86 -0.54
N ARG A 16 -14.77 5.20 -1.79
CA ARG A 16 -13.88 6.05 -2.58
C ARG A 16 -13.80 7.43 -1.90
N PRO A 17 -12.60 7.94 -1.62
CA PRO A 17 -12.43 9.24 -0.98
C PRO A 17 -12.89 10.38 -1.89
N GLU A 18 -13.44 11.43 -1.29
CA GLU A 18 -13.77 12.68 -2.02
C GLU A 18 -12.50 13.45 -2.40
N ALA A 19 -11.50 13.45 -1.51
CA ALA A 19 -10.22 14.12 -1.70
C ALA A 19 -9.07 13.10 -1.88
N LEU A 20 -8.42 13.17 -3.04
CA LEU A 20 -7.28 12.30 -3.38
C LEU A 20 -5.98 12.73 -2.74
N GLN A 21 -5.80 14.01 -2.47
CA GLN A 21 -4.63 14.58 -1.81
C GLN A 21 -5.03 15.29 -0.52
N ASP A 22 -4.05 15.45 0.36
CA ASP A 22 -4.16 16.32 1.54
C ASP A 22 -3.55 17.70 1.22
N SER A 23 -3.13 18.46 2.22
CA SER A 23 -2.51 19.79 2.09
C SER A 23 -1.11 19.82 1.42
N ILE A 24 -0.74 18.80 0.64
CA ILE A 24 0.53 18.77 -0.08
C ILE A 24 0.39 19.66 -1.32
N GLU A 25 1.27 20.64 -1.46
CA GLU A 25 1.38 21.41 -2.69
C GLU A 25 2.02 20.54 -3.77
N LEU A 26 1.22 20.14 -4.75
CA LEU A 26 1.65 19.39 -5.92
C LEU A 26 1.83 20.31 -7.13
N GLU A 27 2.86 20.07 -7.93
CA GLU A 27 3.04 20.69 -9.23
C GLU A 27 1.93 20.25 -10.22
N GLU A 28 1.74 20.99 -11.31
CA GLU A 28 0.65 20.72 -12.26
C GLU A 28 0.71 19.30 -12.86
N TRP A 29 1.92 18.77 -13.09
CA TRP A 29 2.09 17.43 -13.64
C TRP A 29 1.81 16.34 -12.59
N GLU A 30 2.15 16.56 -11.32
CA GLU A 30 1.81 15.68 -10.20
C GLU A 30 0.30 15.62 -10.00
N GLN A 31 -0.37 16.77 -10.08
CA GLN A 31 -1.84 16.85 -10.05
C GLN A 31 -2.48 16.08 -11.21
N LYS A 32 -1.90 16.13 -12.42
CA LYS A 32 -2.39 15.37 -13.58
C LYS A 32 -2.24 13.86 -13.39
N ASN A 33 -1.12 13.42 -12.82
CA ASN A 33 -0.86 12.00 -12.52
C ASN A 33 -1.82 11.50 -11.44
N LEU A 34 -1.99 12.26 -10.36
CA LEU A 34 -2.96 11.96 -9.30
C LEU A 34 -4.39 11.90 -9.85
N ALA A 35 -4.77 12.86 -10.69
CA ALA A 35 -6.08 12.90 -11.32
C ALA A 35 -6.31 11.72 -12.28
N HIS A 36 -5.25 11.20 -12.91
CA HIS A 36 -5.34 10.00 -13.76
C HIS A 36 -5.73 8.77 -12.94
N ILE A 37 -4.94 8.43 -11.92
CA ILE A 37 -5.24 7.34 -10.97
C ILE A 37 -6.63 7.55 -10.36
N GLY A 38 -6.89 8.80 -9.99
CA GLY A 38 -8.13 9.30 -9.45
C GLY A 38 -9.38 9.14 -10.30
N ARG A 39 -9.30 8.73 -11.57
CA ARG A 39 -10.48 8.47 -12.42
C ARG A 39 -11.05 7.07 -12.20
N PHE A 40 -10.20 6.11 -11.86
CA PHE A 40 -10.59 4.71 -11.78
C PHE A 40 -10.89 4.28 -10.34
N PRO A 41 -11.83 3.36 -10.11
CA PRO A 41 -11.88 2.65 -8.84
C PRO A 41 -10.64 1.77 -8.68
N TRP A 42 -10.25 1.47 -7.44
CA TRP A 42 -9.03 0.69 -7.16
C TRP A 42 -9.03 -0.68 -7.87
N THR A 43 -10.22 -1.25 -8.08
CA THR A 43 -10.42 -2.54 -8.76
C THR A 43 -10.05 -2.53 -10.23
N GLU A 44 -10.08 -1.38 -10.90
CA GLU A 44 -9.88 -1.23 -12.35
C GLU A 44 -8.47 -0.81 -12.75
N LEU A 45 -7.67 -0.29 -11.80
CA LEU A 45 -6.27 0.03 -12.05
C LEU A 45 -5.44 -1.23 -12.35
N THR A 46 -4.42 -1.05 -13.19
CA THR A 46 -3.53 -2.08 -13.75
C THR A 46 -2.09 -1.91 -13.25
N ALA A 47 -1.22 -2.91 -13.49
CA ALA A 47 0.20 -2.75 -13.22
C ALA A 47 0.84 -1.63 -14.08
N GLU A 48 0.40 -1.45 -15.33
CA GLU A 48 0.89 -0.37 -16.21
C GLU A 48 0.61 1.01 -15.60
N ASP A 49 -0.58 1.21 -15.00
CA ASP A 49 -0.90 2.45 -14.31
C ASP A 49 0.05 2.71 -13.13
N TRP A 50 0.33 1.68 -12.33
CA TRP A 50 1.23 1.79 -11.17
C TRP A 50 2.70 1.92 -11.55
N GLU A 51 3.11 1.40 -12.70
CA GLU A 51 4.47 1.58 -13.21
C GLU A 51 4.66 2.99 -13.78
N LYS A 52 3.67 3.49 -14.52
CA LYS A 52 3.72 4.81 -15.13
C LYS A 52 3.55 5.96 -14.13
N TYR A 53 2.77 5.74 -13.08
CA TYR A 53 2.41 6.75 -12.08
C TYR A 53 2.85 6.33 -10.67
N SER A 54 4.02 5.70 -10.55
CA SER A 54 4.52 5.07 -9.33
C SER A 54 4.57 5.98 -8.10
N ASP A 55 4.84 7.27 -8.31
CA ASP A 55 4.98 8.25 -7.23
C ASP A 55 3.64 8.63 -6.60
N VAL A 56 2.52 8.42 -7.30
CA VAL A 56 1.18 8.84 -6.87
C VAL A 56 0.83 8.25 -5.51
N ILE A 57 1.27 7.02 -5.20
CA ILE A 57 0.98 6.36 -3.92
C ILE A 57 1.42 7.21 -2.72
N SER A 58 2.52 7.96 -2.86
CA SER A 58 3.09 8.82 -1.80
C SER A 58 2.34 10.15 -1.66
N TRP A 59 1.67 10.61 -2.73
CA TRP A 59 0.92 11.86 -2.74
C TRP A 59 -0.53 11.71 -2.25
N LEU A 60 -1.05 10.47 -2.24
CA LEU A 60 -2.40 10.19 -1.79
C LEU A 60 -2.62 10.68 -0.35
N SER A 61 -3.78 11.28 -0.10
CA SER A 61 -4.28 11.55 1.24
C SER A 61 -4.35 10.24 2.04
N PRO A 62 -4.33 10.27 3.38
CA PRO A 62 -4.38 9.04 4.16
C PRO A 62 -5.56 8.10 3.85
N ALA A 63 -6.75 8.67 3.63
CA ALA A 63 -7.93 7.91 3.23
C ALA A 63 -7.79 7.33 1.82
N ALA A 64 -7.23 8.12 0.88
CA ALA A 64 -7.03 7.68 -0.49
C ALA A 64 -5.94 6.61 -0.61
N PHE A 65 -4.89 6.71 0.20
CA PHE A 65 -3.87 5.67 0.34
C PHE A 65 -4.52 4.34 0.72
N CYS A 66 -5.33 4.31 1.79
CA CYS A 66 -6.01 3.09 2.22
C CYS A 66 -6.98 2.53 1.15
N TYR A 67 -7.63 3.41 0.38
CA TYR A 67 -8.53 3.00 -0.70
C TYR A 67 -7.80 2.38 -1.90
N TYR A 68 -6.63 2.92 -2.29
CA TYR A 68 -5.90 2.46 -3.47
C TYR A 68 -4.82 1.41 -3.18
N LEU A 69 -4.34 1.26 -1.93
CA LEU A 69 -3.44 0.19 -1.51
C LEU A 69 -3.86 -1.22 -2.01
N PRO A 70 -5.13 -1.66 -1.90
CA PRO A 70 -5.52 -2.98 -2.40
C PRO A 70 -5.37 -3.13 -3.92
N SER A 71 -5.36 -2.04 -4.68
CA SER A 71 -5.09 -2.09 -6.11
C SER A 71 -3.68 -2.58 -6.39
N LEU A 72 -2.70 -1.98 -5.72
CA LEU A 72 -1.28 -2.30 -5.89
C LEU A 72 -0.99 -3.75 -5.47
N ILE A 73 -1.57 -4.19 -4.35
CA ILE A 73 -1.47 -5.59 -3.90
C ILE A 73 -2.11 -6.52 -4.93
N LYS A 74 -3.31 -6.19 -5.43
CA LYS A 74 -4.02 -7.01 -6.43
C LYS A 74 -3.18 -7.19 -7.69
N VAL A 75 -2.72 -6.10 -8.30
CA VAL A 75 -2.02 -6.17 -9.60
C VAL A 75 -0.64 -6.83 -9.47
N SER A 76 0.10 -6.56 -8.38
CA SER A 76 1.40 -7.21 -8.16
C SER A 76 1.25 -8.73 -8.06
N VAL A 77 0.23 -9.21 -7.35
CA VAL A 77 -0.03 -10.65 -7.19
C VAL A 77 -0.60 -11.28 -8.47
N GLU A 78 -1.62 -10.67 -9.09
CA GLU A 78 -2.29 -11.23 -10.28
C GLU A 78 -1.35 -11.28 -11.50
N GLU A 79 -0.44 -10.32 -11.62
CA GLU A 79 0.50 -10.22 -12.75
C GLU A 79 1.90 -10.78 -12.41
N ASN A 80 2.11 -11.29 -11.20
CA ASN A 80 3.39 -11.80 -10.70
C ASN A 80 4.54 -10.77 -10.81
N LEU A 81 4.27 -9.54 -10.38
CA LEU A 81 5.17 -8.38 -10.42
C LEU A 81 5.51 -7.90 -9.00
N PRO A 82 6.37 -8.61 -8.24
CA PRO A 82 6.76 -8.21 -6.89
C PRO A 82 7.60 -6.92 -6.87
N ASN A 83 8.22 -6.55 -8.00
CA ASN A 83 9.22 -5.48 -8.08
C ASN A 83 8.71 -4.20 -8.74
N LEU A 84 7.39 -3.98 -8.85
CA LEU A 84 6.86 -2.70 -9.32
C LEU A 84 7.42 -1.56 -8.46
N ILE A 85 7.69 -0.41 -9.07
CA ILE A 85 8.25 0.76 -8.35
C ILE A 85 7.35 1.17 -7.19
N ALA A 86 6.02 1.17 -7.41
CA ALA A 86 5.06 1.46 -6.35
C ALA A 86 5.07 0.43 -5.21
N VAL A 87 5.38 -0.85 -5.49
CA VAL A 87 5.55 -1.88 -4.44
C VAL A 87 6.78 -1.57 -3.60
N ALA A 88 7.89 -1.18 -4.22
CA ALA A 88 9.09 -0.78 -3.50
C ALA A 88 8.82 0.40 -2.56
N SER A 89 8.03 1.39 -3.00
CA SER A 89 7.58 2.50 -2.15
C SER A 89 6.82 2.01 -0.91
N ILE A 90 5.94 1.02 -1.03
CA ILE A 90 5.22 0.45 0.12
C ILE A 90 6.15 -0.32 1.05
N VAL A 91 7.03 -1.17 0.52
CA VAL A 91 7.98 -1.93 1.34
C VAL A 91 8.89 -0.97 2.09
N MET A 92 9.42 0.08 1.45
CA MET A 92 10.22 1.11 2.12
C MET A 92 9.43 1.88 3.19
N MET A 93 8.12 2.09 3.00
CA MET A 93 7.28 2.69 4.04
C MET A 93 7.12 1.78 5.27
N LEU A 94 7.07 0.46 5.07
CA LEU A 94 6.89 -0.55 6.12
C LEU A 94 8.21 -0.96 6.79
N ASP A 95 9.33 -0.83 6.09
CA ASP A 95 10.66 -1.11 6.61
C ASP A 95 11.05 -0.06 7.67
N ARG A 96 10.62 -0.31 8.91
CA ARG A 96 10.73 0.63 10.03
C ARG A 96 11.31 -0.04 11.26
N SER A 97 11.83 0.81 12.15
CA SER A 97 12.21 0.40 13.50
C SER A 97 10.99 -0.14 14.26
N PRO A 98 11.17 -1.17 15.12
CA PRO A 98 10.11 -1.68 16.00
C PRO A 98 9.68 -0.66 17.07
N ARG A 99 10.39 0.46 17.19
CA ARG A 99 10.07 1.56 18.09
C ARG A 99 8.98 2.46 17.50
N THR A 100 7.73 2.22 17.90
CA THR A 100 6.57 2.97 17.42
C THR A 100 6.64 4.46 17.75
N ASP A 101 7.42 4.87 18.75
CA ASP A 101 7.70 6.28 19.07
C ASP A 101 8.52 6.99 17.97
N TRP A 102 9.21 6.25 17.12
CA TRP A 102 10.01 6.79 16.00
C TRP A 102 9.26 6.86 14.68
N TRP A 103 8.01 6.41 14.62
CA TRP A 103 7.22 6.53 13.40
C TRP A 103 6.86 7.98 13.15
N ASP A 104 7.07 8.43 11.91
CA ASP A 104 6.71 9.78 11.48
C ASP A 104 5.19 9.93 11.26
N ASP A 105 4.74 11.18 11.20
CA ASP A 105 3.32 11.50 11.01
C ASP A 105 2.79 11.02 9.65
N PHE A 106 3.64 10.99 8.63
CA PHE A 106 3.26 10.56 7.28
C PHE A 106 2.81 9.09 7.29
N PHE A 107 3.56 8.24 7.98
CA PHE A 107 3.27 6.82 8.15
C PHE A 107 2.09 6.61 9.08
N ARG A 108 2.12 7.21 10.28
CA ARG A 108 1.06 7.03 11.28
C ARG A 108 -0.30 7.36 10.69
N LYS A 109 -0.44 8.54 10.07
CA LYS A 109 -1.72 8.99 9.51
C LYS A 109 -2.31 8.01 8.49
N ARG A 110 -1.47 7.28 7.74
CA ARG A 110 -1.89 6.31 6.71
C ARG A 110 -2.14 4.94 7.31
N TRP A 111 -1.13 4.37 7.93
CA TRP A 111 -1.10 2.95 8.26
C TRP A 111 -1.98 2.62 9.47
N THR A 112 -2.18 3.56 10.40
CA THR A 112 -3.11 3.33 11.54
C THR A 112 -4.59 3.49 11.16
N LEU A 113 -4.90 3.84 9.91
CA LEU A 113 -6.28 3.85 9.39
C LEU A 113 -6.72 2.49 8.85
N LEU A 114 -5.79 1.55 8.66
CA LEU A 114 -6.11 0.19 8.26
C LEU A 114 -6.77 -0.54 9.43
N SER A 115 -7.77 -1.35 9.13
CA SER A 115 -8.35 -2.30 10.07
C SER A 115 -7.44 -3.51 10.22
N MET A 116 -7.64 -4.28 11.30
CA MET A 116 -6.89 -5.52 11.53
C MET A 116 -6.92 -6.45 10.31
N ARG A 117 -8.08 -6.63 9.68
CA ARG A 117 -8.22 -7.49 8.48
C ARG A 117 -7.46 -6.97 7.27
N GLU A 118 -7.33 -5.66 7.12
CA GLU A 118 -6.56 -5.06 6.03
C GLU A 118 -5.07 -5.20 6.29
N CYS A 119 -4.62 -5.05 7.54
CA CYS A 119 -3.25 -5.35 7.94
C CYS A 119 -2.89 -6.83 7.70
N GLU A 120 -3.78 -7.77 8.02
CA GLU A 120 -3.58 -9.20 7.74
C GLU A 120 -3.39 -9.47 6.22
N VAL A 121 -4.10 -8.73 5.36
CA VAL A 121 -3.90 -8.81 3.90
C VAL A 121 -2.53 -8.27 3.49
N VAL A 122 -2.10 -7.14 4.05
CA VAL A 122 -0.75 -6.60 3.80
C VAL A 122 0.31 -7.61 4.26
N GLN A 123 0.13 -8.25 5.41
CA GLN A 123 1.02 -9.29 5.91
C GLN A 123 1.10 -10.49 4.94
N GLY A 124 -0.06 -11.00 4.51
CA GLY A 124 -0.12 -12.09 3.52
C GLY A 124 0.55 -11.73 2.19
N TRP A 125 0.45 -10.46 1.79
CA TRP A 125 1.12 -9.95 0.60
C TRP A 125 2.65 -9.85 0.76
N LEU A 126 3.15 -9.40 1.93
CA LEU A 126 4.60 -9.42 2.22
C LEU A 126 5.17 -10.85 2.21
N PHE A 127 4.43 -11.83 2.75
CA PHE A 127 4.82 -13.24 2.65
C PHE A 127 4.82 -13.73 1.19
N TRP A 128 3.86 -13.29 0.38
CA TRP A 128 3.86 -13.59 -1.05
C TRP A 128 5.10 -13.01 -1.74
N ILE A 129 5.45 -11.74 -1.49
CA ILE A 129 6.69 -11.11 -2.00
C ILE A 129 7.91 -11.95 -1.59
N ALA A 130 8.03 -12.30 -0.30
CA ALA A 130 9.14 -13.12 0.20
C ALA A 130 9.23 -14.50 -0.46
N SER A 131 8.11 -15.04 -0.93
CA SER A 131 8.06 -16.33 -1.62
C SER A 131 8.41 -16.25 -3.11
N CYS A 132 8.43 -15.04 -3.71
CA CYS A 132 8.75 -14.86 -5.11
C CYS A 132 10.26 -15.00 -5.35
N PRO A 133 10.72 -15.92 -6.22
CA PRO A 133 12.14 -16.09 -6.51
C PRO A 133 12.81 -14.85 -7.10
N GLU A 134 12.04 -14.00 -7.78
CA GLU A 134 12.53 -12.76 -8.40
C GLU A 134 12.43 -11.54 -7.48
N SER A 135 11.97 -11.71 -6.22
CA SER A 135 11.89 -10.62 -5.25
C SER A 135 13.25 -9.93 -5.10
N ALA A 136 13.29 -8.62 -5.33
CA ALA A 136 14.50 -7.82 -5.19
C ALA A 136 14.74 -7.33 -3.74
N TYR A 137 13.85 -7.66 -2.81
CA TYR A 137 13.92 -7.15 -1.43
C TYR A 137 14.80 -8.03 -0.54
N PRO A 138 15.74 -7.45 0.22
CA PRO A 138 16.49 -8.17 1.23
C PRO A 138 15.59 -8.79 2.30
N ASP A 139 15.94 -9.98 2.78
CA ASP A 139 15.18 -10.70 3.82
C ASP A 139 14.98 -9.84 5.08
N ASP A 140 16.01 -9.10 5.49
CA ASP A 140 15.94 -8.24 6.68
C ASP A 140 14.97 -7.06 6.51
N SER A 141 14.79 -6.55 5.29
CA SER A 141 13.80 -5.52 4.97
C SER A 141 12.38 -6.06 5.04
N LEU A 142 12.15 -7.28 4.53
CA LEU A 142 10.86 -7.95 4.60
C LEU A 142 10.51 -8.38 6.03
N GLU A 143 11.48 -8.86 6.82
CA GLU A 143 11.32 -9.17 8.24
C GLU A 143 10.90 -7.93 9.04
N ARG A 144 11.57 -6.80 8.84
CA ARG A 144 11.19 -5.53 9.49
C ARG A 144 9.82 -5.04 9.03
N SER A 145 9.51 -5.17 7.74
CA SER A 145 8.19 -4.83 7.20
C SER A 145 7.07 -5.66 7.84
N LEU A 146 7.28 -6.97 7.98
CA LEU A 146 6.34 -7.88 8.66
C LEU A 146 6.17 -7.50 10.13
N ALA A 147 7.28 -7.25 10.85
CA ALA A 147 7.25 -6.82 12.24
C ALA A 147 6.51 -5.48 12.44
N THR A 148 6.65 -4.54 11.49
CA THR A 148 5.88 -3.30 11.49
C THR A 148 4.38 -3.55 11.34
N VAL A 149 3.97 -4.48 10.47
CA VAL A 149 2.55 -4.85 10.31
C VAL A 149 2.02 -5.53 11.57
N ASP A 150 2.81 -6.39 12.22
CA ASP A 150 2.44 -6.99 13.51
C ASP A 150 2.21 -5.94 14.59
N LEU A 151 3.08 -4.92 14.64
CA LEU A 151 2.89 -3.79 15.55
C LEU A 151 1.61 -3.01 15.22
N LEU A 152 1.31 -2.73 13.96
CA LEU A 152 0.04 -2.09 13.56
C LEU A 152 -1.18 -2.89 14.03
N ILE A 153 -1.16 -4.22 13.85
CA ILE A 153 -2.23 -5.11 14.33
C ILE A 153 -2.37 -5.01 15.86
N SER A 154 -1.26 -5.02 16.59
CA SER A 154 -1.26 -4.93 18.05
C SER A 154 -1.86 -3.64 18.59
N LEU A 155 -1.79 -2.54 17.83
CA LEU A 155 -2.29 -1.21 18.21
C LEU A 155 -3.80 -1.03 17.96
N ILE A 156 -4.41 -1.92 17.17
CA ILE A 156 -5.84 -1.88 16.82
C ILE A 156 -6.70 -2.62 17.87
N ASN A 157 -6.06 -3.51 18.66
CA ASN A 157 -6.68 -4.24 19.78
C ASN A 157 -6.81 -3.38 21.05
#